data_AF-A0A1J9REM5-F1
#
_entry.id   AF-A0A1J9REM5-F1
#
_cell.length_a   1.000
_cell.length_b   1.000
_cell.length_c   1.000
_cell.angle_alpha   90.00
_cell.angle_beta   90.00
_cell.angle_gamma   90.00
#
_symmetry.space_group_name_H-M   'P 1'
#
loop_
_entity.id
_entity.type
_entity.pdbx_description
1 polymer ?
#
loop_
_entity_poly.entity_id
_entity_poly.type
_entity_poly.pdbx_seq_one_letter_code
_entity_poly.pdbx_strand_id
1 'polypeptide(L)'
;MATNCSCTLSALRVLMRVEQLEGSAVPLERSLELMESSEVGCMTVLNCERCRQHRFSLASVTVLSACIIEWVRRTWLGDDGSACAARISLGNYDLDPTDAEMLSRELMALQLSHFSKVMALLKAALGTLEAGGPAESFLDIVHANLQQLRDYTQRIRALAAASD
;
A
#
# COMPACT_ATOMS: atom_id res chain seq x y z
N MET A 1 -34.35 -3.46 6.14
CA MET A 1 -33.77 -2.18 5.64
C MET A 1 -32.27 -2.38 5.49
N ALA A 2 -31.76 -2.40 4.27
CA ALA A 2 -30.32 -2.57 4.03
C ALA A 2 -29.60 -1.24 4.33
N THR A 3 -28.90 -1.18 5.45
CA THR A 3 -28.03 -0.06 5.85
C THR A 3 -26.77 0.00 4.97
N ASN A 4 -26.74 0.81 3.92
CA ASN A 4 -25.59 0.91 3.01
C ASN A 4 -24.23 1.04 3.75
N CYS A 5 -23.22 0.21 3.42
CA CYS A 5 -21.85 0.33 3.96
C CYS A 5 -21.15 1.55 3.34
N SER A 6 -20.56 2.45 4.15
CA SER A 6 -19.72 3.56 3.66
C SER A 6 -18.26 3.18 3.47
N CYS A 7 -17.91 1.89 3.60
CA CYS A 7 -16.54 1.38 3.60
C CYS A 7 -15.81 1.71 2.29
N THR A 8 -16.42 1.42 1.14
CA THR A 8 -15.81 1.67 -0.17
C THR A 8 -15.57 3.17 -0.40
N LEU A 9 -16.51 4.03 -0.04
CA LEU A 9 -16.34 5.48 -0.15
C LEU A 9 -15.21 5.98 0.77
N SER A 10 -15.08 5.39 1.96
CA SER A 10 -14.00 5.71 2.89
C SER A 10 -12.63 5.29 2.34
N ALA A 11 -12.54 4.11 1.71
CA ALA A 11 -11.32 3.65 1.04
C ALA A 11 -10.96 4.53 -0.17
N LEU A 12 -11.94 4.93 -0.99
CA LEU A 12 -11.72 5.80 -2.15
C LEU A 12 -11.22 7.21 -1.76
N ARG A 13 -11.53 7.70 -0.55
CA ARG A 13 -10.94 8.95 -0.04
C ARG A 13 -9.43 8.84 0.15
N VAL A 14 -8.91 7.64 0.41
CA VAL A 14 -7.47 7.41 0.48
C VAL A 14 -6.84 7.52 -0.91
N LEU A 15 -7.52 7.02 -1.95
CA LEU A 15 -7.06 7.15 -3.34
C LEU A 15 -6.86 8.62 -3.74
N MET A 16 -7.81 9.49 -3.42
CA MET A 16 -7.68 10.93 -3.68
C MET A 16 -6.47 11.55 -2.97
N ARG A 17 -6.09 11.03 -1.79
CA ARG A 17 -4.89 11.50 -1.07
C ARG A 17 -3.60 11.02 -1.74
N VAL A 18 -3.58 9.81 -2.29
CA VAL A 18 -2.43 9.29 -3.07
C VAL A 18 -2.18 10.17 -4.29
N GLU A 19 -3.24 10.48 -5.05
CA GLU A 19 -3.15 11.35 -6.23
C GLU A 19 -2.69 12.77 -5.88
N GLN A 20 -3.15 13.33 -4.77
CA GLN A 20 -2.71 14.65 -4.29
C GLN A 20 -1.23 14.72 -3.92
N LEU A 21 -0.60 13.57 -3.63
CA LEU A 21 0.81 13.49 -3.27
C LEU A 21 1.70 13.17 -4.48
N GLU A 22 1.13 12.88 -5.66
CA GLU A 22 1.91 12.66 -6.88
C GLU A 22 2.71 13.90 -7.26
N GLY A 23 4.00 13.72 -7.56
CA GLY A 23 4.91 14.79 -7.98
C GLY A 23 5.53 15.63 -6.86
N SER A 24 5.27 15.30 -5.59
CA SER A 24 5.87 15.98 -4.43
C SER A 24 6.81 15.05 -3.65
N ALA A 25 7.85 15.63 -3.04
CA ALA A 25 8.65 14.92 -2.05
C ALA A 25 7.81 14.74 -0.78
N VAL A 26 7.40 13.50 -0.48
CA VAL A 26 6.55 13.18 0.67
C VAL A 26 7.45 12.76 1.84
N PRO A 27 7.38 13.43 3.00
CA PRO A 27 8.11 13.02 4.21
C PRO A 27 7.80 11.57 4.62
N LEU A 28 8.71 10.93 5.36
CA LEU A 28 8.53 9.55 5.84
C LEU A 28 7.25 9.40 6.67
N GLU A 29 6.99 10.30 7.63
CA GLU A 29 5.83 10.22 8.50
C GLU A 29 4.55 10.21 7.67
N ARG A 30 4.47 11.11 6.69
CA ARG A 30 3.31 11.21 5.81
C ARG A 30 3.18 10.00 4.89
N SER A 31 4.31 9.42 4.47
CA SER A 31 4.36 8.18 3.70
C SER A 31 3.81 6.99 4.50
N LEU A 32 4.22 6.85 5.76
CA LEU A 32 3.74 5.79 6.64
C LEU A 32 2.25 5.95 6.96
N GLU A 33 1.80 7.17 7.27
CA GLU A 33 0.38 7.47 7.49
C GLU A 33 -0.49 7.12 6.27
N LEU A 34 0.00 7.39 5.05
CA LEU A 34 -0.69 7.07 3.81
C LEU A 34 -0.80 5.55 3.63
N MET A 35 0.28 4.82 3.88
CA MET A 35 0.31 3.36 3.79
C MET A 35 -0.65 2.73 4.81
N GLU A 36 -0.59 3.16 6.07
CA GLU A 36 -1.48 2.67 7.13
C GLU A 36 -2.95 3.00 6.83
N SER A 37 -3.25 4.23 6.42
CA SER A 37 -4.61 4.63 6.03
C SER A 37 -5.15 3.78 4.88
N SER A 38 -4.28 3.45 3.92
CA SER A 38 -4.62 2.58 2.78
C SER A 38 -4.88 1.15 3.23
N GLU A 39 -4.01 0.60 4.09
CA GLU A 39 -4.19 -0.72 4.68
C GLU A 39 -5.55 -0.81 5.41
N VAL A 40 -5.80 0.09 6.36
CA VAL A 40 -7.01 0.11 7.17
C VAL A 40 -8.26 0.29 6.29
N GLY A 41 -8.20 1.19 5.30
CA GLY A 41 -9.29 1.41 4.35
C GLY A 41 -9.63 0.15 3.55
N CYS A 42 -8.62 -0.49 2.96
CA CYS A 42 -8.79 -1.73 2.22
C CYS A 42 -9.31 -2.87 3.11
N MET A 43 -8.74 -3.05 4.31
CA MET A 43 -9.16 -4.06 5.27
C MET A 43 -10.61 -3.86 5.72
N THR A 44 -11.04 -2.62 5.89
CA THR A 44 -12.44 -2.30 6.23
C THR A 44 -13.40 -2.76 5.12
N VAL A 45 -13.03 -2.58 3.85
CA VAL A 45 -13.81 -3.07 2.70
C VAL A 45 -13.81 -4.60 2.65
N LEU A 46 -12.64 -5.23 2.81
CA LEU A 46 -12.45 -6.69 2.71
C LEU A 46 -13.03 -7.47 3.90
N ASN A 47 -13.17 -6.85 5.07
CA ASN A 47 -13.83 -7.48 6.22
C ASN A 47 -15.35 -7.28 6.22
N CYS A 48 -15.85 -6.33 5.43
CA CYS A 48 -17.28 -6.08 5.31
C CYS A 48 -17.94 -7.10 4.36
N GLU A 49 -18.82 -7.95 4.88
CA GLU A 49 -19.50 -9.00 4.12
C GLU A 49 -20.20 -8.50 2.86
N ARG A 50 -20.91 -7.38 2.94
CA ARG A 50 -21.62 -6.80 1.78
C ARG A 50 -20.64 -6.29 0.74
N CYS A 51 -19.70 -5.46 1.19
CA CYS A 51 -18.71 -4.85 0.33
C CYS A 51 -17.82 -5.95 -0.33
N ARG A 52 -17.57 -7.12 0.30
CA ARG A 52 -16.92 -8.28 -0.34
C ARG A 52 -17.70 -8.94 -1.49
N GLN A 53 -19.03 -8.86 -1.47
CA GLN A 53 -19.88 -9.48 -2.50
C GLN A 53 -20.09 -8.54 -3.71
N HIS A 54 -19.61 -7.30 -3.65
CA HIS A 54 -19.79 -6.31 -4.70
C HIS A 54 -18.52 -6.14 -5.54
N ARG A 55 -18.63 -6.39 -6.85
CA ARG A 55 -17.53 -6.18 -7.84
C ARG A 55 -16.93 -4.80 -7.74
N PHE A 56 -17.76 -3.76 -7.61
CA PHE A 56 -17.30 -2.37 -7.51
C PHE A 56 -16.39 -2.14 -6.30
N SER A 57 -16.76 -2.70 -5.14
CA SER A 57 -15.97 -2.57 -3.91
C SER A 57 -14.63 -3.27 -4.02
N LEU A 58 -14.59 -4.48 -4.57
CA LEU A 58 -13.33 -5.20 -4.79
C LEU A 58 -12.45 -4.51 -5.84
N ALA A 59 -13.04 -4.07 -6.95
CA ALA A 59 -12.34 -3.29 -7.98
C ALA A 59 -11.74 -2.00 -7.40
N SER A 60 -12.45 -1.31 -6.50
CA SER A 60 -11.93 -0.11 -5.82
C SER A 60 -10.68 -0.42 -5.00
N VAL A 61 -10.66 -1.55 -4.28
CA VAL A 61 -9.47 -2.01 -3.53
C VAL A 61 -8.34 -2.39 -4.49
N THR A 62 -8.65 -3.04 -5.62
CA THR A 62 -7.66 -3.37 -6.65
C THR A 62 -7.01 -2.10 -7.22
N VAL A 63 -7.81 -1.10 -7.60
CA VAL A 63 -7.29 0.17 -8.14
C VAL A 63 -6.44 0.89 -7.08
N LEU A 64 -6.95 1.02 -5.84
CA LEU A 64 -6.18 1.63 -4.75
C LEU A 64 -4.84 0.92 -4.53
N SER A 65 -4.82 -0.41 -4.60
CA SER A 65 -3.58 -1.17 -4.46
C SER A 65 -2.57 -0.92 -5.56
N ALA A 66 -3.04 -0.82 -6.82
CA ALA A 66 -2.17 -0.49 -7.95
C ALA A 66 -1.60 0.93 -7.81
N CYS A 67 -2.41 1.90 -7.39
CA CYS A 67 -1.97 3.28 -7.12
C CYS A 67 -0.89 3.32 -6.03
N ILE A 68 -1.08 2.59 -4.93
CA ILE A 68 -0.11 2.53 -3.82
C ILE A 68 1.21 1.91 -4.28
N ILE A 69 1.16 0.80 -5.02
CA ILE A 69 2.35 0.12 -5.54
C ILE A 69 3.12 1.06 -6.47
N GLU A 70 2.43 1.70 -7.40
CA GLU A 70 3.06 2.64 -8.33
C GLU A 70 3.65 3.86 -7.61
N TRP A 71 2.95 4.38 -6.60
CA TRP A 71 3.47 5.46 -5.76
C TRP A 71 4.72 5.05 -4.99
N VAL A 72 4.72 3.89 -4.33
CA VAL A 72 5.90 3.33 -3.64
C VAL A 72 7.06 3.17 -4.63
N ARG A 73 6.80 2.63 -5.82
CA ARG A 73 7.81 2.45 -6.86
C ARG A 73 8.50 3.77 -7.21
N ARG A 74 7.73 4.84 -7.40
CA ARG A 74 8.28 6.15 -7.77
C ARG A 74 8.99 6.84 -6.61
N THR A 75 8.38 6.83 -5.43
CA THR A 75 8.84 7.62 -4.28
C THR A 75 9.97 6.93 -3.50
N TRP A 76 9.97 5.60 -3.43
CA TRP A 76 10.91 4.82 -2.60
C TRP A 76 11.90 3.99 -3.40
N LEU A 77 11.62 3.72 -4.68
CA LEU A 77 12.45 2.88 -5.56
C LEU A 77 12.88 3.59 -6.85
N GLY A 78 12.63 4.89 -6.98
CA GLY A 78 12.95 5.69 -8.17
C GLY A 78 14.43 5.66 -8.56
N ASP A 79 14.70 5.93 -9.86
CA ASP A 79 16.00 5.75 -10.52
C ASP A 79 17.12 6.66 -9.96
N ASP A 80 16.76 7.74 -9.28
CA ASP A 80 17.72 8.78 -8.88
C ASP A 80 18.52 8.41 -7.63
N GLY A 81 18.27 7.25 -7.01
CA GLY A 81 18.98 6.76 -5.82
C GLY A 81 18.83 7.62 -4.56
N SER A 82 18.26 8.81 -4.67
CA SER A 82 17.88 9.69 -3.58
C SER A 82 16.64 9.13 -2.91
N ALA A 83 16.83 8.12 -2.07
CA ALA A 83 15.84 7.76 -1.09
C ALA A 83 15.46 9.01 -0.30
N CYS A 84 14.17 9.15 0.01
CA CYS A 84 13.67 10.23 0.84
C CYS A 84 14.57 10.34 2.08
N ALA A 85 15.38 11.41 2.17
CA ALA A 85 16.29 11.63 3.28
C ALA A 85 15.45 11.85 4.54
N ALA A 86 15.14 10.75 5.23
CA ALA A 86 14.29 10.77 6.40
C ALA A 86 15.09 11.37 7.56
N ARG A 87 14.60 12.46 8.12
CA ARG A 87 15.09 12.96 9.42
C ARG A 87 14.17 12.40 10.49
N ILE A 88 14.68 11.46 11.27
CA ILE A 88 13.92 10.83 12.35
C ILE A 88 14.41 11.41 13.68
N SER A 89 13.49 12.04 14.42
CA SER A 89 13.75 12.61 15.74
C SER A 89 13.04 11.81 16.82
N LEU A 90 13.78 11.32 17.81
CA LEU A 90 13.31 10.57 18.97
C LEU A 90 13.29 11.49 20.20
N GLY A 91 12.44 12.52 20.15
CA GLY A 91 12.34 13.54 21.20
C GLY A 91 13.44 14.60 21.09
N ASN A 92 14.45 14.52 21.96
CA ASN A 92 15.60 15.45 21.96
C ASN A 92 16.82 14.87 21.21
N TYR A 93 16.67 13.72 20.56
CA TYR A 93 17.75 13.01 19.88
C TYR A 93 17.39 12.84 18.41
N ASP A 94 18.19 13.44 17.52
CA ASP A 94 18.12 13.18 16.10
C ASP A 94 18.99 11.95 15.79
N LEU A 95 18.41 10.96 15.12
CA LEU A 95 19.19 9.85 14.58
C LEU A 95 20.19 10.38 13.56
N ASP A 96 21.37 9.76 13.50
CA ASP A 96 22.29 10.08 12.41
C ASP A 96 21.64 9.70 11.06
N PRO A 97 22.09 10.32 9.95
CA PRO A 97 21.46 10.12 8.66
C PRO A 97 21.44 8.66 8.19
N THR A 98 22.45 7.85 8.54
CA THR A 98 22.55 6.46 8.13
C THR A 98 21.54 5.61 8.88
N ASP A 99 21.50 5.74 10.22
CA ASP A 99 20.52 5.04 11.06
C ASP A 99 19.09 5.45 10.72
N ALA A 100 18.87 6.74 10.44
CA ALA A 100 17.56 7.27 10.06
C ALA A 100 17.11 6.71 8.69
N GLU A 101 18.03 6.61 7.72
CA GLU A 101 17.76 6.00 6.43
C GLU A 101 17.43 4.52 6.55
N MET A 102 18.24 3.75 7.29
CA MET A 102 18.00 2.33 7.56
C MET A 102 16.63 2.12 8.20
N LEU A 103 16.32 2.86 9.27
CA LEU A 103 15.04 2.76 9.97
C LEU A 103 13.87 3.13 9.04
N SER A 104 14.01 4.16 8.21
CA SER A 104 12.98 4.55 7.25
C SER A 104 12.64 3.43 6.26
N ARG A 105 13.67 2.71 5.79
CA ARG A 105 13.54 1.59 4.86
C ARG A 105 12.88 0.39 5.55
N GLU A 106 13.27 0.06 6.77
CA GLU A 106 12.65 -1.04 7.52
C GLU A 106 11.17 -0.77 7.85
N LEU A 107 10.83 0.46 8.24
CA LEU A 107 9.44 0.86 8.47
C LEU A 107 8.61 0.75 7.18
N MET A 108 9.16 1.19 6.04
CA MET A 108 8.48 1.05 4.76
C MET A 108 8.33 -0.42 4.34
N ALA A 109 9.36 -1.25 4.52
CA ALA A 109 9.30 -2.69 4.26
C ALA A 109 8.23 -3.38 5.14
N LEU A 110 8.09 -2.98 6.40
CA LEU A 110 7.04 -3.46 7.28
C LEU A 110 5.65 -3.10 6.73
N GLN A 111 5.44 -1.86 6.30
CA GLN A 111 4.17 -1.42 5.71
C GLN A 111 3.83 -2.19 4.42
N LEU A 112 4.80 -2.44 3.54
CA LEU A 112 4.59 -3.27 2.34
C LEU A 112 4.21 -4.71 2.68
N SER A 113 4.78 -5.25 3.76
CA SER A 113 4.43 -6.59 4.24
C SER A 113 2.98 -6.66 4.74
N HIS A 114 2.48 -5.60 5.40
CA HIS A 114 1.09 -5.50 5.81
C HIS A 114 0.17 -5.38 4.59
N PHE A 115 0.53 -4.53 3.64
CA PHE A 115 -0.24 -4.36 2.41
C PHE A 115 -0.29 -5.64 1.54
N SER A 116 0.74 -6.48 1.62
CA SER A 116 0.73 -7.82 0.99
C SER A 116 -0.35 -8.73 1.59
N LYS A 117 -0.66 -8.60 2.89
CA LYS A 117 -1.76 -9.35 3.53
C LYS A 117 -3.12 -8.87 2.99
N VAL A 118 -3.29 -7.56 2.80
CA VAL A 118 -4.47 -6.98 2.16
C VAL A 118 -4.68 -7.58 0.77
N MET A 119 -3.63 -7.66 -0.03
CA MET A 119 -3.70 -8.24 -1.37
C MET A 119 -4.02 -9.74 -1.37
N ALA A 120 -3.50 -10.50 -0.42
CA ALA A 120 -3.85 -11.91 -0.27
C ALA A 120 -5.35 -12.10 0.06
N LEU A 121 -5.91 -11.24 0.91
CA LEU A 121 -7.34 -11.25 1.23
C LEU A 121 -8.20 -10.81 0.05
N LEU A 122 -7.77 -9.78 -0.70
CA LEU A 122 -8.44 -9.36 -1.93
C LEU A 122 -8.47 -10.49 -2.97
N LYS A 123 -7.35 -11.19 -3.16
CA LYS A 123 -7.26 -12.35 -4.05
C LYS A 123 -8.28 -13.43 -3.65
N ALA A 124 -8.36 -13.74 -2.35
CA ALA A 124 -9.33 -14.72 -1.86
C ALA A 124 -10.78 -14.26 -2.11
N ALA A 125 -11.10 -12.99 -1.84
CA ALA A 125 -12.43 -12.43 -2.07
C ALA A 125 -12.83 -12.45 -3.55
N LEU A 126 -11.92 -12.07 -4.45
CA LEU A 126 -12.15 -12.14 -5.90
C LEU A 126 -12.35 -13.58 -6.39
N GLY A 127 -11.55 -14.54 -5.89
CA GLY A 127 -11.70 -15.95 -6.23
C GLY A 127 -13.06 -16.54 -5.83
N THR A 128 -13.65 -16.08 -4.72
CA THR A 128 -15.03 -16.47 -4.36
C THR A 128 -16.09 -15.88 -5.28
N LEU A 129 -15.80 -14.74 -5.91
CA LEU A 129 -16.73 -14.02 -6.79
C LEU A 129 -16.70 -14.52 -8.25
N GLU A 130 -15.58 -15.12 -8.66
CA GLU A 130 -15.35 -15.65 -10.02
C GLU A 130 -16.09 -16.93 -10.33
N ALA A 131 -16.60 -17.65 -9.33
CA ALA A 131 -17.43 -18.82 -9.52
C ALA A 131 -18.73 -18.56 -10.33
N GLY A 132 -18.98 -17.31 -10.79
CA GLY A 132 -20.14 -16.92 -11.61
C GLY A 132 -19.94 -15.81 -12.67
N GLY A 133 -18.73 -15.49 -13.15
CA GLY A 133 -18.55 -14.53 -14.29
C GLY A 133 -17.13 -13.98 -14.50
N PRO A 134 -16.86 -13.20 -15.56
CA PRO A 134 -15.50 -12.84 -16.01
C PRO A 134 -14.87 -11.82 -15.05
N ALA A 135 -14.16 -12.29 -14.03
CA ALA A 135 -13.34 -11.46 -13.14
C ALA A 135 -11.84 -11.68 -13.32
N GLU A 136 -11.43 -12.52 -14.30
CA GLU A 136 -10.02 -12.91 -14.54
C GLU A 136 -9.08 -11.70 -14.60
N SER A 137 -9.53 -10.61 -15.24
CA SER A 137 -8.75 -9.37 -15.34
C SER A 137 -8.36 -8.75 -13.99
N PHE A 138 -9.20 -8.86 -12.95
CA PHE A 138 -8.86 -8.33 -11.62
C PHE A 138 -7.93 -9.25 -10.85
N LEU A 139 -8.09 -10.57 -10.98
CA LEU A 139 -7.18 -11.53 -10.34
C LEU A 139 -5.77 -11.45 -10.90
N ASP A 140 -5.63 -11.22 -12.21
CA ASP A 140 -4.32 -11.04 -12.84
C ASP A 140 -3.62 -9.78 -12.30
N ILE A 141 -4.34 -8.67 -12.18
CA ILE A 141 -3.80 -7.44 -11.57
C ILE A 141 -3.39 -7.69 -10.12
N VAL A 142 -4.22 -8.37 -9.33
CA VAL A 142 -3.91 -8.64 -7.91
C VAL A 142 -2.71 -9.57 -7.76
N HIS A 143 -2.53 -10.55 -8.67
CA HIS A 143 -1.32 -11.37 -8.71
C HIS A 143 -0.07 -10.56 -9.03
N ALA A 144 -0.13 -9.72 -10.06
CA ALA A 144 0.98 -8.84 -10.42
C ALA A 144 1.34 -7.92 -9.25
N ASN A 145 0.33 -7.31 -8.63
CA ASN A 145 0.49 -6.44 -7.46
C ASN A 145 1.14 -7.17 -6.28
N LEU A 146 0.72 -8.41 -5.97
CA LEU A 146 1.34 -9.23 -4.94
C LEU A 146 2.82 -9.50 -5.20
N GLN A 147 3.16 -9.80 -6.45
CA GLN A 147 4.55 -10.05 -6.83
C GLN A 147 5.38 -8.77 -6.68
N GLN A 148 4.88 -7.64 -7.18
CA GLN A 148 5.55 -6.34 -7.05
C GLN A 148 5.78 -5.95 -5.59
N LEU A 149 4.81 -6.14 -4.70
CA LEU A 149 4.98 -5.85 -3.27
C LEU A 149 6.10 -6.67 -2.63
N ARG A 150 6.23 -7.95 -3.01
CA ARG A 150 7.33 -8.81 -2.52
C ARG A 150 8.67 -8.32 -3.04
N ASP A 151 8.75 -8.03 -4.34
CA ASP A 151 9.96 -7.54 -4.98
C ASP A 151 10.40 -6.21 -4.36
N TYR A 152 9.46 -5.31 -4.08
CA TYR A 152 9.71 -4.02 -3.44
C TYR A 152 10.19 -4.18 -2.00
N THR A 153 9.55 -5.08 -1.23
CA THR A 153 9.98 -5.39 0.13
C THR A 153 11.42 -5.91 0.15
N GLN A 154 11.76 -6.82 -0.76
CA GLN A 154 13.13 -7.35 -0.88
C GLN A 154 14.13 -6.26 -1.26
N ARG A 155 13.78 -5.43 -2.24
CA ARG A 155 14.66 -4.35 -2.72
C ARG A 155 14.90 -3.29 -1.66
N ILE A 156 13.86 -2.87 -0.91
CA ILE A 156 14.01 -1.90 0.17
C ILE A 156 14.93 -2.45 1.28
N ARG A 157 14.79 -3.72 1.65
CA ARG A 157 15.67 -4.37 2.63
C ARG A 157 17.11 -4.49 2.14
N ALA A 158 17.31 -4.83 0.87
CA ALA A 158 18.64 -4.89 0.28
C ALA A 158 19.33 -3.51 0.29
N LEU A 159 18.57 -2.43 0.07
CA LEU A 159 19.08 -1.06 0.19
C LEU A 159 19.42 -0.70 1.63
N ALA A 160 18.61 -1.14 2.61
CA ALA A 160 18.92 -0.93 4.03
C ALA A 160 20.22 -1.61 4.45
N ALA A 161 20.43 -2.85 4.02
CA ALA A 161 21.64 -3.62 4.32
C ALA A 161 22.91 -3.12 3.59
N ALA A 162 22.76 -2.28 2.56
CA ALA A 162 23.88 -1.69 1.83
C ALA A 162 24.35 -0.34 2.41
N SER A 163 23.61 0.20 3.38
CA SER A 163 23.94 1.45 4.08
C SER A 163 24.84 1.24 5.31
N ASP A 164 25.11 -0.02 5.69
CA ASP A 164 26.09 -0.44 6.71
C ASP A 164 27.54 -0.47 6.15
#